data_AF-A0A397F2X1-F1
#
_entry.id   AF-A0A397F2X1-F1
#
_cell.length_a   1.000
_cell.length_b   1.000
_cell.length_c   1.000
_cell.angle_alpha   90.00
_cell.angle_beta   90.00
_cell.angle_gamma   90.00
#
_symmetry.space_group_name_H-M   'P 1'
#
loop_
_entity.id
_entity.type
_entity.pdbx_description
1 polymer ?
#
loop_
_entity_poly.entity_id
_entity_poly.type
_entity_poly.pdbx_seq_one_letter_code
_entity_poly.pdbx_strand_id
1 'polypeptide(L)'
;MPRQLALEAVPHVDNVSLIRFALATERQFHQILGVTKFKMFFIDPPNDDIHVTTSTSTTSSNSTTAGGLMWCVGKTLDSSCDTTFFRQYYKLSSGLCGLAIYHPKGLTIPDPLTHAKYNGVIDLTNAGHGLYIVPILSLWGKPLGVLQVGRTVVPLAKGGPKVEMLEKQAANDALKLHLIALFAQSIAGILHDLMAHEMLIKCPDEGPLADMTADPSTPSSSWRLLADDVDEQWGEVHNVDKGTGEYVADPSLPPGWFAIAHGDHVYYENPHSGEQTWIKPTC
;
A
#
# COMPACT_ATOMS: atom_id res chain seq x y z
N MET A 1 -10.20 44.85 2.86
CA MET A 1 -8.93 44.16 2.57
C MET A 1 -9.26 42.70 2.28
N PRO A 2 -9.22 42.24 1.03
CA PRO A 2 -9.44 40.81 0.73
C PRO A 2 -8.32 39.99 1.36
N ARG A 3 -8.68 38.93 2.11
CA ARG A 3 -7.70 37.99 2.68
C ARG A 3 -6.93 37.34 1.54
N GLN A 4 -5.62 37.53 1.55
CA GLN A 4 -4.70 36.79 0.70
C GLN A 4 -4.87 35.32 1.07
N LEU A 5 -5.48 34.53 0.17
CA LEU A 5 -5.43 33.07 0.25
C LEU A 5 -3.95 32.72 0.41
N ALA A 6 -3.64 31.97 1.47
CA ALA A 6 -2.28 31.52 1.71
C ALA A 6 -1.75 30.96 0.39
N LEU A 7 -0.60 31.47 -0.06
CA LEU A 7 0.28 30.75 -0.97
C LEU A 7 0.75 29.49 -0.22
N GLU A 8 -0.16 28.56 0.05
CA GLU A 8 0.23 27.16 0.16
C GLU A 8 0.68 26.82 -1.25
N ALA A 9 1.99 26.95 -1.47
CA ALA A 9 2.66 26.57 -2.69
C ALA A 9 2.09 25.22 -3.10
N VAL A 10 1.44 25.17 -4.28
CA VAL A 10 1.09 23.91 -4.92
C VAL A 10 2.37 23.07 -4.86
N PRO A 11 2.37 21.91 -4.18
CA PRO A 11 3.60 21.16 -3.97
C PRO A 11 4.22 20.89 -5.34
N HIS A 12 5.50 21.27 -5.49
CA HIS A 12 6.25 21.01 -6.71
C HIS A 12 6.16 19.50 -7.01
N VAL A 13 5.87 19.15 -8.25
CA VAL A 13 5.56 17.78 -8.68
C VAL A 13 6.67 16.79 -8.29
N ASP A 14 7.93 17.25 -8.24
CA ASP A 14 9.12 16.49 -7.84
C ASP A 14 9.15 16.10 -6.35
N ASN A 15 8.26 16.65 -5.52
CA ASN A 15 8.17 16.41 -4.08
C ASN A 15 7.02 15.48 -3.68
N VAL A 16 6.28 14.94 -4.65
CA VAL A 16 5.09 14.15 -4.38
C VAL A 16 5.47 12.68 -4.22
N SER A 17 5.44 12.19 -2.98
CA SER A 17 5.60 10.78 -2.67
C SER A 17 4.30 10.19 -2.14
N LEU A 18 4.05 8.90 -2.41
CA LEU A 18 2.87 8.20 -1.88
C LEU A 18 2.82 8.24 -0.34
N ILE A 19 3.98 8.31 0.33
CA ILE A 19 4.07 8.49 1.78
C ILE A 19 3.48 9.85 2.20
N ARG A 20 3.89 10.95 1.55
CA ARG A 20 3.37 12.29 1.85
C ARG A 20 1.87 12.38 1.56
N PHE A 21 1.42 11.76 0.47
CA PHE A 21 0.00 11.67 0.15
C PHE A 21 -0.80 10.93 1.22
N ALA A 22 -0.30 9.78 1.69
CA ALA A 22 -0.94 9.00 2.74
C ALA A 22 -1.06 9.81 4.06
N LEU A 23 0.01 10.50 4.46
CA LEU A 23 0.03 11.33 5.66
C LEU A 23 -0.92 12.53 5.56
N ALA A 24 -0.98 13.17 4.38
CA ALA A 24 -1.92 14.26 4.13
C ALA A 24 -3.37 13.76 4.19
N THR A 25 -3.65 12.60 3.60
CA THR A 25 -4.96 11.96 3.62
C THR A 25 -5.39 11.62 5.05
N GLU A 26 -4.51 11.01 5.85
CA GLU A 26 -4.76 10.73 7.27
C GLU A 26 -5.17 12.01 8.02
N ARG A 27 -4.43 13.11 7.85
CA ARG A 27 -4.73 14.39 8.48
C ARG A 27 -6.10 14.95 8.07
N GLN A 28 -6.45 14.87 6.79
CA GLN A 28 -7.75 15.35 6.28
C GLN A 28 -8.91 14.50 6.81
N PHE A 29 -8.75 13.19 6.92
CA PHE A 29 -9.79 12.32 7.46
C PHE A 29 -10.10 12.62 8.92
N HIS A 30 -9.07 12.91 9.74
CA HIS A 30 -9.26 13.36 11.12
C HIS A 30 -10.08 14.65 11.19
N GLN A 31 -9.86 15.59 10.27
CA GLN A 31 -10.56 16.88 10.24
C GLN A 31 -12.00 16.75 9.72
N ILE A 32 -12.22 16.01 8.64
CA ILE A 32 -13.52 15.94 7.94
C ILE A 32 -14.47 14.97 8.63
N LEU A 33 -14.00 13.77 8.99
CA LEU A 33 -14.86 12.72 9.55
C LEU A 33 -14.94 12.78 11.08
N GLY A 34 -14.07 13.56 11.73
CA GLY A 34 -13.93 13.60 13.19
C GLY A 34 -13.46 12.27 13.78
N VAL A 35 -12.86 11.41 12.95
CA VAL A 35 -12.36 10.10 13.38
C VAL A 35 -11.02 10.29 14.08
N THR A 36 -10.73 9.46 15.08
CA THR A 36 -9.47 9.50 15.85
C THR A 36 -8.49 8.41 15.44
N LYS A 37 -8.95 7.48 14.61
CA LYS A 37 -8.23 6.29 14.18
C LYS A 37 -8.41 6.14 12.68
N PHE A 38 -7.31 6.18 11.95
CA PHE A 38 -7.28 6.01 10.50
C PHE A 38 -6.00 5.28 10.10
N LYS A 39 -6.08 4.41 9.10
CA LYS A 39 -4.92 3.78 8.47
C LYS A 39 -5.22 3.54 7.00
N MET A 40 -4.28 3.92 6.15
CA MET A 40 -4.36 3.72 4.70
C MET A 40 -3.29 2.72 4.27
N PHE A 41 -3.72 1.73 3.49
CA PHE A 41 -2.86 0.74 2.86
C PHE A 41 -2.88 0.93 1.35
N PHE A 42 -1.75 0.69 0.72
CA PHE A 42 -1.57 0.65 -0.72
C PHE A 42 -1.30 -0.80 -1.11
N ILE A 43 -1.89 -1.26 -2.20
CA ILE A 43 -1.66 -2.60 -2.73
C ILE A 43 -0.66 -2.49 -3.86
N ASP A 44 0.44 -3.22 -3.75
CA ASP A 44 1.37 -3.32 -4.86
C ASP A 44 0.79 -4.24 -5.93
N PRO A 45 0.92 -3.89 -7.21
CA PRO A 45 0.60 -4.82 -8.28
C PRO A 45 1.48 -6.08 -8.11
N PRO A 46 0.95 -7.29 -8.39
CA PRO A 46 1.80 -8.46 -8.44
C PRO A 46 2.90 -8.22 -9.49
N ASN A 47 4.16 -8.39 -9.10
CA ASN A 47 5.25 -8.47 -10.06
C ASN A 47 5.06 -9.78 -10.83
N ASP A 48 4.69 -9.70 -12.11
CA ASP A 48 4.66 -10.86 -12.99
C ASP A 48 6.07 -11.43 -13.23
N ASP A 49 7.13 -10.73 -12.81
CA ASP A 49 8.54 -11.13 -12.98
C ASP A 49 9.05 -12.16 -11.94
N ILE A 50 8.28 -12.48 -10.90
CA ILE A 50 8.65 -13.57 -10.00
C ILE A 50 8.09 -14.88 -10.57
N HIS A 51 8.78 -15.40 -11.59
CA HIS A 51 8.70 -16.82 -11.95
C HIS A 51 9.19 -17.65 -10.76
N VAL A 52 8.32 -17.94 -9.81
CA VAL A 52 8.51 -19.10 -8.94
C VAL A 52 8.46 -20.30 -9.86
N THR A 53 9.62 -20.89 -10.15
CA THR A 53 9.79 -22.16 -10.86
C THR A 53 9.10 -23.27 -10.08
N THR A 54 7.79 -23.36 -10.20
CA THR A 54 7.03 -24.58 -9.93
C THR A 54 6.31 -24.93 -11.21
N SER A 55 7.01 -25.70 -12.03
CA SER A 55 6.48 -26.34 -13.23
C SER A 55 5.27 -27.19 -12.84
N THR A 56 4.06 -26.74 -13.18
CA THR A 56 2.97 -27.60 -13.69
C THR A 56 1.83 -26.76 -14.26
N SER A 57 1.83 -26.68 -15.60
CA SER A 57 0.71 -26.60 -16.54
C SER A 57 -0.69 -26.12 -16.10
N THR A 58 -1.13 -25.09 -16.85
CA THR A 58 -2.48 -24.86 -17.42
C THR A 58 -3.68 -24.73 -16.47
N THR A 59 -4.19 -23.50 -16.33
CA THR A 59 -5.41 -23.01 -17.04
C THR A 59 -5.64 -21.54 -16.68
N SER A 60 -6.11 -20.76 -17.65
CA SER A 60 -6.57 -19.39 -17.46
C SER A 60 -7.68 -19.34 -16.40
N SER A 61 -7.37 -18.85 -15.21
CA SER A 61 -8.35 -18.56 -14.17
C SER A 61 -7.97 -17.26 -13.49
N ASN A 62 -8.93 -16.34 -13.42
CA ASN A 62 -8.95 -15.13 -12.59
C ASN A 62 -7.89 -15.18 -11.51
N SER A 63 -6.84 -14.36 -11.60
CA SER A 63 -5.70 -14.38 -10.70
C SER A 63 -6.14 -14.10 -9.26
N THR A 64 -6.52 -15.16 -8.56
CA THR A 64 -6.75 -15.18 -7.12
C THR A 64 -5.43 -14.89 -6.43
N THR A 65 -5.16 -13.61 -6.17
CA THR A 65 -4.79 -13.02 -4.86
C THR A 65 -3.98 -13.85 -3.86
N ALA A 66 -3.12 -14.78 -4.30
CA ALA A 66 -2.36 -15.66 -3.40
C ALA A 66 -0.99 -15.09 -2.98
N GLY A 67 -0.53 -13.97 -3.55
CA GLY A 67 0.81 -13.42 -3.28
C GLY A 67 0.92 -11.90 -3.26
N GLY A 68 -0.20 -11.16 -3.23
CA GLY A 68 -0.16 -9.69 -3.25
C GLY A 68 0.46 -9.11 -1.97
N LEU A 69 1.35 -8.13 -2.12
CA LEU A 69 1.85 -7.31 -1.03
C LEU A 69 1.01 -6.04 -0.90
N MET A 70 0.90 -5.55 0.32
CA MET A 70 0.38 -4.23 0.63
C MET A 70 1.34 -3.53 1.57
N TRP A 71 1.31 -2.20 1.60
CA TRP A 71 2.09 -1.44 2.56
C TRP A 71 1.30 -0.27 3.13
N CYS A 72 1.67 0.16 4.33
CA CYS A 72 1.22 1.41 4.92
C CYS A 72 2.42 2.24 5.36
N VAL A 73 2.19 3.49 5.75
CA VAL A 73 3.26 4.34 6.28
C VAL A 73 3.65 3.86 7.68
N GLY A 74 4.87 3.33 7.78
CA GLY A 74 5.56 3.09 9.04
C GLY A 74 6.19 4.38 9.57
N LYS A 75 6.36 4.47 10.89
CA LYS A 75 6.99 5.61 11.58
C LYS A 75 8.05 5.04 12.51
N THR A 76 9.26 5.59 12.47
CA THR A 76 10.30 5.32 13.47
C THR A 76 10.88 6.64 13.97
N LEU A 77 11.39 6.62 15.18
CA LEU A 77 12.07 7.75 15.79
C LEU A 77 13.57 7.46 15.73
N ASP A 78 14.34 8.39 15.18
CA ASP A 78 15.80 8.26 15.20
C ASP A 78 16.37 8.69 16.57
N SER A 79 17.69 8.52 16.74
CA SER A 79 18.40 8.92 17.96
C SER A 79 18.40 10.43 18.22
N SER A 80 18.07 11.24 17.20
CA SER A 80 17.89 12.69 17.28
C SER A 80 16.47 13.11 17.68
N CYS A 81 15.57 12.15 17.93
CA CYS A 81 14.13 12.37 18.15
C CYS A 81 13.38 12.92 16.93
N ASP A 82 13.95 12.78 15.73
CA ASP A 82 13.27 13.10 14.48
C ASP A 82 12.47 11.88 13.99
N THR A 83 11.26 12.15 13.49
CA THR A 83 10.38 11.10 12.98
C THR A 83 10.68 10.85 11.51
N THR A 84 11.07 9.61 11.19
CA THR A 84 11.25 9.16 9.81
C THR A 84 10.08 8.27 9.40
N PHE A 85 9.73 8.34 8.11
CA PHE A 85 8.61 7.63 7.53
C PHE A 85 9.11 6.66 6.46
N PHE A 86 8.59 5.45 6.45
CA PHE A 86 8.99 4.40 5.51
C PHE A 86 7.78 3.57 5.07
N ARG A 87 7.92 2.79 4.00
CA ARG A 87 6.90 1.83 3.58
C ARG A 87 7.04 0.57 4.43
N GLN A 88 5.99 0.23 5.17
CA GLN A 88 5.94 -1.00 5.96
C GLN A 88 5.06 -2.02 5.24
N TYR A 89 5.67 -3.09 4.73
CA TYR A 89 5.02 -4.09 3.88
C TYR A 89 4.41 -5.25 4.68
N TYR A 90 3.33 -5.79 4.14
CA TYR A 90 2.58 -6.92 4.67
C TYR A 90 1.99 -7.74 3.51
N LYS A 91 1.69 -9.01 3.77
CA LYS A 91 0.89 -9.80 2.83
C LYS A 91 -0.55 -9.28 2.82
N LEU A 92 -1.14 -9.11 1.64
CA LEU A 92 -2.53 -8.68 1.50
C LEU A 92 -3.51 -9.65 2.18
N SER A 93 -3.15 -10.93 2.26
CA SER A 93 -3.90 -11.97 2.97
C SER A 93 -3.89 -11.81 4.50
N SER A 94 -3.02 -10.96 5.04
CA SER A 94 -2.83 -10.78 6.49
C SER A 94 -3.69 -9.62 7.00
N GLY A 95 -4.66 -9.94 7.84
CA GLY A 95 -5.56 -8.95 8.45
C GLY A 95 -6.86 -8.76 7.69
N LEU A 96 -7.57 -7.69 8.04
CA LEU A 96 -8.88 -7.37 7.49
C LEU A 96 -8.82 -6.70 6.11
N CYS A 97 -7.67 -6.17 5.70
CA CYS A 97 -7.49 -5.54 4.39
C CYS A 97 -7.75 -6.50 3.23
N GLY A 98 -7.30 -7.75 3.33
CA GLY A 98 -7.54 -8.78 2.33
C GLY A 98 -9.01 -9.19 2.20
N LEU A 99 -9.85 -8.87 3.17
CA LEU A 99 -11.30 -9.07 3.07
C LEU A 99 -11.94 -7.94 2.26
N ALA A 100 -11.51 -6.69 2.48
CA ALA A 100 -12.11 -5.49 1.91
C ALA A 100 -12.22 -5.49 0.38
N ILE A 101 -11.24 -6.07 -0.30
CA ILE A 101 -11.19 -6.17 -1.77
C ILE A 101 -12.38 -6.93 -2.37
N TYR A 102 -13.01 -7.83 -1.62
CA TYR A 102 -14.20 -8.57 -2.06
C TYR A 102 -15.51 -7.81 -1.79
N HIS A 103 -15.42 -6.62 -1.18
CA HIS A 103 -16.57 -5.79 -0.79
C HIS A 103 -16.42 -4.39 -1.36
N PRO A 104 -16.85 -4.13 -2.62
CA PRO A 104 -16.60 -2.87 -3.31
C PRO A 104 -17.25 -1.64 -2.65
N LYS A 105 -18.26 -1.86 -1.79
CA LYS A 105 -18.91 -0.81 -0.98
C LYS A 105 -18.30 -0.65 0.42
N GLY A 106 -17.27 -1.44 0.73
CA GLY A 106 -16.71 -1.59 2.06
C GLY A 106 -17.54 -2.46 3.00
N LEU A 107 -17.03 -2.57 4.22
CA LEU A 107 -17.56 -3.38 5.32
C LEU A 107 -17.56 -2.59 6.61
N THR A 108 -18.59 -2.83 7.42
CA THR A 108 -18.59 -2.47 8.85
C THR A 108 -18.27 -3.71 9.66
N ILE A 109 -17.25 -3.63 10.52
CA ILE A 109 -16.86 -4.69 11.45
C ILE A 109 -17.12 -4.16 12.86
N PRO A 110 -18.26 -4.51 13.49
CA PRO A 110 -18.66 -3.96 14.78
C PRO A 110 -17.70 -4.33 15.91
N ASP A 111 -17.14 -5.54 15.85
CA ASP A 111 -16.17 -6.04 16.82
C ASP A 111 -14.99 -6.72 16.08
N PRO A 112 -13.87 -6.00 15.89
CA PRO A 112 -12.72 -6.51 15.17
C PRO A 112 -12.01 -7.61 15.95
N LEU A 113 -12.00 -7.54 17.30
CA LEU A 113 -11.22 -8.46 18.14
C LEU A 113 -11.75 -9.90 18.09
N THR A 114 -13.04 -10.07 17.76
CA THR A 114 -13.67 -11.39 17.59
C THR A 114 -13.67 -11.86 16.14
N HIS A 115 -13.22 -11.04 15.20
CA HIS A 115 -13.22 -11.38 13.79
C HIS A 115 -12.04 -12.30 13.43
N ALA A 116 -12.30 -13.45 12.81
CA ALA A 116 -11.29 -14.49 12.55
C ALA A 116 -10.08 -14.04 11.69
N LYS A 117 -10.27 -13.02 10.85
CA LYS A 117 -9.21 -12.42 10.02
C LYS A 117 -8.48 -11.25 10.67
N TYR A 118 -8.90 -10.80 11.85
CA TYR A 118 -8.26 -9.67 12.52
C TYR A 118 -6.85 -10.02 12.97
N ASN A 119 -5.93 -9.12 12.71
CA ASN A 119 -4.54 -9.20 13.12
C ASN A 119 -4.17 -7.93 13.90
N GLY A 120 -4.00 -8.05 15.21
CA GLY A 120 -3.73 -6.92 16.10
C GLY A 120 -2.40 -6.18 15.86
N VAL A 121 -1.49 -6.74 15.05
CA VAL A 121 -0.24 -6.10 14.63
C VAL A 121 -0.45 -5.20 13.41
N ILE A 122 -1.33 -5.62 12.50
CA ILE A 122 -1.51 -4.98 11.19
C ILE A 122 -2.73 -4.07 11.19
N ASP A 123 -3.86 -4.57 11.69
CA ASP A 123 -5.14 -3.90 11.65
C ASP A 123 -5.21 -2.76 12.67
N LEU A 124 -5.96 -1.72 12.30
CA LEU A 124 -6.21 -0.57 13.13
C LEU A 124 -6.95 -0.99 14.41
N THR A 125 -6.35 -0.74 15.56
CA THR A 125 -6.97 -1.05 16.85
C THR A 125 -8.02 0.01 17.21
N ASN A 126 -9.27 -0.40 17.39
CA ASN A 126 -10.36 0.48 17.85
C ASN A 126 -11.31 -0.29 18.78
N ALA A 127 -10.78 -0.69 19.94
CA ALA A 127 -11.48 -1.53 20.90
C ALA A 127 -12.82 -0.91 21.34
N GLY A 128 -13.87 -1.74 21.39
CA GLY A 128 -15.20 -1.33 21.86
C GLY A 128 -16.05 -0.52 20.87
N HIS A 129 -15.53 -0.14 19.70
CA HIS A 129 -16.27 0.71 18.76
C HIS A 129 -16.39 0.15 17.34
N GLY A 130 -15.45 -0.69 16.89
CA GLY A 130 -15.50 -1.31 15.56
C GLY A 130 -14.69 -0.57 14.49
N LEU A 131 -14.73 -1.06 13.26
CA LEU A 131 -14.02 -0.51 12.11
C LEU A 131 -14.94 -0.39 10.89
N TYR A 132 -14.71 0.63 10.08
CA TYR A 132 -15.11 0.65 8.68
C TYR A 132 -13.89 0.30 7.84
N ILE A 133 -14.07 -0.59 6.87
CA ILE A 133 -13.01 -1.01 5.97
C ILE A 133 -13.48 -0.86 4.54
N VAL A 134 -12.80 -0.02 3.76
CA VAL A 134 -13.26 0.38 2.44
C VAL A 134 -12.12 0.20 1.44
N PRO A 135 -12.32 -0.59 0.36
CA PRO A 135 -11.30 -0.71 -0.67
C PRO A 135 -11.21 0.59 -1.48
N ILE A 136 -9.99 0.94 -1.87
CA ILE A 136 -9.73 1.95 -2.88
C ILE A 136 -9.65 1.21 -4.21
N LEU A 137 -10.68 1.36 -5.04
CA LEU A 137 -10.75 0.72 -6.35
C LEU A 137 -10.47 1.77 -7.43
N SER A 138 -9.64 1.41 -8.40
CA SER A 138 -9.49 2.16 -9.65
C SER A 138 -10.83 2.27 -10.39
N LEU A 139 -10.87 3.14 -11.40
CA LEU A 139 -12.02 3.26 -12.30
C LEU A 139 -12.37 1.94 -13.01
N TRP A 140 -11.40 1.03 -13.16
CA TRP A 140 -11.58 -0.29 -13.76
C TRP A 140 -11.86 -1.40 -12.74
N GLY A 141 -12.07 -1.07 -11.47
CA GLY A 141 -12.36 -2.03 -10.41
C GLY A 141 -11.15 -2.79 -9.86
N LYS A 142 -9.94 -2.51 -10.35
CA LYS A 142 -8.70 -3.04 -9.77
C LYS A 142 -8.45 -2.41 -8.39
N PRO A 143 -8.16 -3.20 -7.34
CA PRO A 143 -7.85 -2.66 -6.02
C PRO A 143 -6.47 -1.98 -6.01
N LEU A 144 -6.43 -0.75 -5.51
CA LEU A 144 -5.23 0.08 -5.36
C LEU A 144 -4.80 0.20 -3.89
N GLY A 145 -5.71 -0.06 -2.97
CA GLY A 145 -5.46 0.12 -1.54
C GLY A 145 -6.69 -0.18 -0.69
N VAL A 146 -6.55 0.04 0.62
CA VAL A 146 -7.63 -0.14 1.60
C VAL A 146 -7.57 0.97 2.65
N LEU A 147 -8.72 1.55 2.97
CA LEU A 147 -8.91 2.46 4.09
C LEU A 147 -9.46 1.68 5.29
N GLN A 148 -8.79 1.78 6.44
CA GLN A 148 -9.33 1.38 7.73
C GLN A 148 -9.63 2.63 8.55
N VAL A 149 -10.87 2.75 9.02
CA VAL A 149 -11.36 3.91 9.75
C VAL A 149 -12.01 3.45 11.05
N GLY A 150 -11.64 4.06 12.17
CA GLY A 150 -12.27 3.80 13.45
C GLY A 150 -13.75 4.14 13.42
N ARG A 151 -14.60 3.17 13.75
CA ARG A 151 -16.03 3.42 13.95
C ARG A 151 -16.24 4.17 15.25
N THR A 152 -17.28 5.00 15.27
CA THR A 152 -17.76 5.67 16.48
C THR A 152 -19.13 5.12 16.81
N VAL A 153 -19.30 4.66 18.04
CA VAL A 153 -20.58 4.13 18.52
C VAL A 153 -21.20 5.17 19.44
N VAL A 154 -22.50 5.41 19.27
CA VAL A 154 -23.23 6.26 20.21
C VAL A 154 -23.25 5.55 21.57
N PRO A 155 -22.79 6.18 22.67
CA PRO A 155 -22.78 5.54 23.97
C PRO A 155 -24.18 5.05 24.34
N LEU A 156 -24.29 3.78 24.76
CA LEU A 156 -25.54 3.28 25.34
C LEU A 156 -25.84 4.10 26.61
N ALA A 157 -26.97 4.79 26.62
CA ALA A 157 -27.51 5.32 27.87
C ALA A 157 -27.79 4.15 28.83
N LYS A 158 -27.69 4.39 30.14
CA LYS A 158 -28.02 3.40 31.19
C LYS A 158 -29.39 2.77 30.89
N GLY A 159 -29.42 1.51 30.48
CA GLY A 159 -30.66 0.81 30.10
C GLY A 159 -30.54 -0.26 29.00
N GLY A 160 -29.35 -0.48 28.43
CA GLY A 160 -29.16 -1.45 27.34
C GLY A 160 -29.57 -0.88 25.97
N PRO A 161 -29.22 -1.55 24.86
CA PRO A 161 -29.51 -1.04 23.53
C PRO A 161 -31.00 -1.23 23.24
N LYS A 162 -31.75 -0.12 23.16
CA LYS A 162 -33.11 -0.14 22.61
C LYS A 162 -33.03 -0.46 21.12
N VAL A 163 -34.01 -1.18 20.57
CA VAL A 163 -34.09 -1.51 19.13
C VAL A 163 -33.90 -0.26 18.25
N GLU A 164 -34.54 0.85 18.62
CA GLU A 164 -34.40 2.15 17.95
C GLU A 164 -32.96 2.67 17.91
N MET A 165 -32.15 2.42 18.95
CA MET A 165 -30.73 2.81 18.97
C MET A 165 -29.89 1.96 18.02
N LEU A 166 -30.19 0.67 17.91
CA LEU A 166 -29.53 -0.24 16.96
C LEU A 166 -29.84 0.17 15.51
N GLU A 167 -31.10 0.48 15.21
CA GLU A 167 -31.51 0.96 13.89
C GLU A 167 -30.85 2.30 13.53
N LYS A 168 -30.80 3.24 14.50
CA LYS A 168 -30.11 4.52 14.33
C LYS A 168 -28.62 4.34 14.09
N GLN A 169 -27.97 3.41 14.81
CA GLN A 169 -26.57 3.11 14.61
C GLN A 169 -26.33 2.47 13.24
N ALA A 170 -27.17 1.53 12.81
CA ALA A 170 -27.07 0.91 11.49
C ALA A 170 -27.23 1.93 10.36
N ALA A 171 -28.17 2.88 10.48
CA ALA A 171 -28.33 3.97 9.52
C ALA A 171 -27.11 4.89 9.48
N ASN A 172 -26.53 5.20 10.64
CA ASN A 172 -25.30 6.01 10.74
C ASN A 172 -24.11 5.27 10.13
N ASP A 173 -23.96 3.97 10.41
CA ASP A 173 -22.92 3.12 9.83
C ASP A 173 -23.03 3.09 8.30
N ALA A 174 -24.23 2.94 7.75
CA ALA A 174 -24.46 2.96 6.32
C ALA A 174 -24.08 4.30 5.69
N LEU A 175 -24.44 5.42 6.33
CA LEU A 175 -24.09 6.76 5.87
C LEU A 175 -22.57 7.00 5.91
N LYS A 176 -21.92 6.63 7.02
CA LYS A 176 -20.47 6.77 7.20
C LYS A 176 -19.70 5.90 6.21
N LEU A 177 -20.11 4.65 6.03
CA LEU A 177 -19.49 3.74 5.08
C LEU A 177 -19.61 4.26 3.65
N HIS A 178 -20.80 4.78 3.27
CA HIS A 178 -21.00 5.40 1.96
C HIS A 178 -20.12 6.63 1.75
N LEU A 179 -20.02 7.52 2.75
CA LEU A 179 -19.16 8.69 2.68
C LEU A 179 -17.68 8.32 2.52
N ILE A 180 -17.20 7.33 3.28
CA ILE A 180 -15.82 6.84 3.16
C ILE A 180 -15.58 6.24 1.76
N ALA A 181 -16.56 5.53 1.20
CA ALA A 181 -16.47 5.00 -0.17
C ALA A 181 -16.35 6.11 -1.23
N LEU A 182 -17.07 7.23 -1.08
CA LEU A 182 -16.92 8.40 -1.97
C LEU A 182 -15.52 9.02 -1.86
N PHE A 183 -14.96 9.11 -0.65
CA PHE A 183 -13.58 9.53 -0.49
C PHE A 183 -12.59 8.55 -1.11
N ALA A 184 -12.81 7.24 -0.96
CA ALA A 184 -11.97 6.22 -1.57
C ALA A 184 -11.95 6.34 -3.11
N GLN A 185 -13.10 6.64 -3.74
CA GLN A 185 -13.17 6.91 -5.18
C GLN A 185 -12.38 8.16 -5.58
N SER A 186 -12.49 9.24 -4.79
CA SER A 186 -11.74 10.47 -5.03
C SER A 186 -10.22 10.25 -4.90
N ILE A 187 -9.81 9.48 -3.88
CA ILE A 187 -8.42 9.07 -3.67
C ILE A 187 -7.93 8.23 -4.84
N ALA A 188 -8.72 7.28 -5.34
CA ALA A 188 -8.33 6.43 -6.46
C ALA A 188 -7.95 7.24 -7.71
N GLY A 189 -8.70 8.31 -8.01
CA GLY A 189 -8.36 9.23 -9.10
C GLY A 189 -6.98 9.85 -8.92
N ILE A 190 -6.69 10.37 -7.73
CA ILE A 190 -5.38 10.98 -7.42
C ILE A 190 -4.26 9.93 -7.47
N LEU A 191 -4.51 8.72 -6.97
CA LEU A 191 -3.50 7.65 -6.96
C LEU A 191 -3.05 7.24 -8.36
N HIS A 192 -3.93 7.29 -9.37
CA HIS A 192 -3.52 7.00 -10.74
C HIS A 192 -2.43 7.96 -11.22
N ASP A 193 -2.60 9.25 -10.98
CA ASP A 193 -1.62 10.27 -11.39
C ASP A 193 -0.31 10.11 -10.60
N LEU A 194 -0.41 9.86 -9.29
CA LEU A 194 0.76 9.70 -8.42
C LEU A 194 1.57 8.44 -8.72
N MET A 195 0.90 7.30 -8.93
CA MET A 195 1.57 6.04 -9.24
C MET A 195 2.24 6.11 -10.62
N ALA A 196 1.60 6.75 -11.61
CA ALA A 196 2.21 6.98 -12.93
C ALA A 196 3.46 7.86 -12.83
N HIS A 197 3.42 8.94 -12.04
CA HIS A 197 4.58 9.81 -11.81
C HIS A 197 5.72 9.07 -11.10
N GLU A 198 5.43 8.28 -10.06
CA GLU A 198 6.47 7.55 -9.33
C GLU A 198 7.13 6.46 -10.21
N MET A 199 6.41 5.89 -11.17
CA MET A 199 6.97 5.00 -12.19
C MET A 199 7.85 5.75 -13.20
N LEU A 200 7.42 6.93 -13.65
CA LEU A 200 8.18 7.76 -14.59
C LEU A 200 9.50 8.28 -13.98
N ILE A 201 9.52 8.56 -12.67
CA ILE A 201 10.78 8.92 -11.98
C ILE A 201 11.74 7.71 -11.89
N LYS A 202 11.21 6.48 -11.83
CA LYS A 202 12.02 5.24 -11.79
C LYS A 202 12.54 4.81 -13.16
N CYS A 203 11.89 5.22 -14.25
CA CYS A 203 12.39 5.09 -15.62
C CYS A 203 12.62 6.49 -16.19
N PRO A 204 13.77 7.12 -15.94
CA PRO A 204 14.15 8.29 -16.72
C PRO A 204 14.33 7.81 -18.17
N ASP A 205 13.30 7.98 -18.99
CA ASP A 205 13.36 7.64 -20.41
C ASP A 205 14.55 8.33 -21.06
N GLU A 206 15.20 7.60 -21.95
CA GLU A 206 16.14 8.11 -22.93
C GLU A 206 15.61 9.40 -23.54
N GLY A 207 16.41 10.45 -23.44
CA GLY A 207 15.97 11.82 -23.70
C GLY A 207 15.41 12.03 -25.12
N PRO A 208 14.50 13.01 -25.31
CA PRO A 208 13.98 13.33 -26.62
C PRO A 208 14.99 14.22 -27.36
N LEU A 209 15.76 13.67 -28.31
CA LEU A 209 16.46 14.48 -29.32
C LEU A 209 16.90 13.62 -30.51
N ALA A 210 15.94 13.32 -31.40
CA ALA A 210 16.23 13.23 -32.81
C ALA A 210 15.37 14.27 -33.53
N ASP A 211 16.07 15.32 -33.94
CA ASP A 211 15.61 16.47 -34.70
C ASP A 211 14.95 16.06 -36.02
N MET A 212 14.07 16.93 -36.46
CA MET A 212 13.22 16.90 -37.64
C MET A 212 13.93 16.40 -38.91
N THR A 213 13.40 15.35 -39.55
CA THR A 213 13.28 15.21 -41.01
C THR A 213 12.67 13.84 -41.36
N ALA A 214 11.34 13.70 -41.28
CA ALA A 214 10.65 12.60 -41.96
C ALA A 214 9.26 13.01 -42.45
N ASP A 215 9.06 12.73 -43.73
CA ASP A 215 7.94 13.00 -44.64
C ASP A 215 6.55 12.58 -44.10
N PRO A 216 5.47 13.41 -44.20
CA PRO A 216 4.16 13.13 -43.60
C PRO A 216 3.30 12.02 -44.23
N SER A 217 3.86 11.05 -44.97
CA SER A 217 3.08 10.06 -45.73
C SER A 217 3.22 8.60 -45.31
N THR A 218 3.43 8.29 -44.02
CA THR A 218 3.40 6.89 -43.55
C THR A 218 2.66 6.75 -42.21
N PRO A 219 1.57 5.94 -42.12
CA PRO A 219 0.90 5.70 -40.85
C PRO A 219 1.74 4.79 -39.94
N SER A 220 1.96 5.28 -38.70
CA SER A 220 2.70 4.58 -37.64
C SER A 220 2.10 3.20 -37.36
N SER A 221 2.89 2.17 -37.65
CA SER A 221 2.68 0.80 -37.19
C SER A 221 3.98 0.33 -36.57
N SER A 222 4.23 0.64 -35.29
CA SER A 222 5.48 0.28 -34.63
C SER A 222 5.24 -0.19 -33.20
N TRP A 223 4.60 -1.36 -33.06
CA TRP A 223 4.71 -2.20 -31.86
C TRP A 223 5.12 -3.64 -32.21
N ARG A 224 5.72 -3.84 -33.39
CA ARG A 224 6.26 -5.13 -33.79
C ARG A 224 7.61 -4.91 -34.43
N LEU A 225 8.57 -5.72 -34.01
CA LEU A 225 9.93 -5.88 -34.53
C LEU A 225 10.96 -4.95 -33.88
N LEU A 226 11.43 -5.33 -32.69
CA LEU A 226 12.87 -5.46 -32.37
C LEU A 226 13.00 -6.48 -31.21
N ALA A 227 12.55 -7.70 -31.49
CA ALA A 227 13.23 -8.87 -30.96
C ALA A 227 14.15 -9.34 -32.09
N ASP A 228 15.37 -9.69 -31.72
CA ASP A 228 16.45 -10.27 -32.53
C ASP A 228 17.53 -9.28 -33.05
N ASP A 229 18.76 -9.69 -32.75
CA ASP A 229 20.09 -9.24 -33.19
C ASP A 229 20.64 -7.91 -32.63
N VAL A 230 21.52 -7.99 -31.60
CA VAL A 230 22.93 -7.52 -31.66
C VAL A 230 23.76 -8.23 -30.57
N ASP A 231 24.87 -8.82 -31.04
CA ASP A 231 25.92 -9.53 -30.32
C ASP A 231 26.66 -8.72 -29.22
N GLU A 232 27.25 -9.50 -28.30
CA GLU A 232 28.18 -9.11 -27.24
C GLU A 232 29.28 -8.14 -27.69
N GLN A 233 29.38 -6.98 -27.05
CA GLN A 233 30.67 -6.33 -26.81
C GLN A 233 30.67 -5.57 -25.47
N TRP A 234 31.44 -6.12 -24.53
CA TRP A 234 31.62 -5.63 -23.16
C TRP A 234 32.25 -4.23 -23.14
N GLY A 235 31.52 -3.28 -22.54
CA GLY A 235 32.06 -2.02 -22.04
C GLY A 235 31.84 -1.94 -20.53
N GLU A 236 32.93 -1.89 -19.77
CA GLU A 236 32.95 -1.71 -18.31
C GLU A 236 32.10 -0.50 -17.88
N VAL A 237 31.08 -0.74 -17.06
CA VAL A 237 30.37 0.32 -16.33
C VAL A 237 30.32 -0.06 -14.86
N HIS A 238 30.82 0.84 -14.03
CA HIS A 238 30.96 0.68 -12.59
C HIS A 238 29.65 0.27 -11.91
N ASN A 239 29.71 -0.83 -11.14
CA ASN A 239 28.63 -1.32 -10.28
C ASN A 239 28.15 -0.21 -9.33
N VAL A 240 26.93 0.28 -9.54
CA VAL A 240 26.14 0.91 -8.48
C VAL A 240 25.30 -0.19 -7.85
N ASP A 241 25.65 -0.48 -6.60
CA ASP A 241 25.20 -1.59 -5.77
C ASP A 241 23.67 -1.69 -5.70
N LYS A 242 23.10 -2.63 -6.46
CA LYS A 242 21.73 -3.12 -6.25
C LYS A 242 21.83 -4.06 -5.05
N GLY A 243 21.42 -3.59 -3.87
CA GLY A 243 21.42 -4.38 -2.63
C GLY A 243 20.56 -5.65 -2.73
N THR A 244 21.15 -6.72 -3.26
CA THR A 244 20.76 -8.10 -3.02
C THR A 244 21.16 -8.40 -1.58
N GLY A 245 20.19 -8.57 -0.68
CA GLY A 245 20.51 -8.83 0.71
C GLY A 245 21.36 -10.09 0.86
N GLU A 246 22.58 -9.94 1.36
CA GLU A 246 23.49 -11.07 1.56
C GLU A 246 23.11 -11.82 2.84
N TYR A 247 23.05 -13.15 2.75
CA TYR A 247 22.89 -14.00 3.94
C TYR A 247 24.14 -13.90 4.80
N VAL A 248 23.96 -13.41 6.03
CA VAL A 248 25.03 -13.32 7.01
C VAL A 248 25.01 -14.57 7.86
N ALA A 249 26.13 -15.28 7.94
CA ALA A 249 26.26 -16.44 8.81
C ALA A 249 26.34 -15.97 10.29
N ASP A 250 25.27 -16.16 11.04
CA ASP A 250 25.24 -15.95 12.49
C ASP A 250 24.95 -17.29 13.21
N PRO A 251 25.96 -17.96 13.77
CA PRO A 251 25.81 -19.27 14.40
C PRO A 251 25.09 -19.22 15.76
N SER A 252 24.77 -18.03 16.27
CA SER A 252 24.06 -17.86 17.55
C SER A 252 22.55 -17.71 17.39
N LEU A 253 22.02 -17.86 16.17
CA LEU A 253 20.59 -17.85 15.90
C LEU A 253 19.91 -19.17 16.28
N PRO A 254 18.65 -19.12 16.73
CA PRO A 254 17.85 -20.33 16.92
C PRO A 254 17.68 -21.10 15.60
N PRO A 255 17.45 -22.42 15.64
CA PRO A 255 17.27 -23.23 14.44
C PRO A 255 16.17 -22.67 13.51
N GLY A 256 16.50 -22.55 12.22
CA GLY A 256 15.57 -22.06 11.19
C GLY A 256 15.55 -20.55 10.99
N TRP A 257 16.31 -19.78 11.79
CA TRP A 257 16.49 -18.35 11.59
C TRP A 257 17.73 -18.04 10.75
N PHE A 258 17.59 -17.06 9.86
CA PHE A 258 18.65 -16.56 8.97
C PHE A 258 18.81 -15.07 9.20
N ALA A 259 20.05 -14.59 9.23
CA ALA A 259 20.37 -13.16 9.22
C ALA A 259 20.59 -12.70 7.77
N ILE A 260 20.00 -11.57 7.40
CA ILE A 260 20.07 -11.01 6.06
C ILE A 260 20.50 -9.55 6.17
N ALA A 261 21.63 -9.21 5.56
CA ALA A 261 22.12 -7.83 5.48
C ALA A 261 21.28 -7.04 4.48
N HIS A 262 20.89 -5.83 4.85
CA HIS A 262 20.16 -4.90 4.00
C HIS A 262 20.65 -3.47 4.27
N GLY A 263 21.63 -3.02 3.48
CA GLY A 263 22.40 -1.81 3.77
C GLY A 263 23.25 -1.99 5.03
N ASP A 264 23.22 -1.02 5.94
CA ASP A 264 23.97 -1.05 7.21
C ASP A 264 23.26 -1.81 8.34
N HIS A 265 22.17 -2.53 8.03
CA HIS A 265 21.33 -3.21 9.00
C HIS A 265 21.17 -4.70 8.68
N VAL A 266 20.93 -5.49 9.72
CA VAL A 266 20.65 -6.93 9.60
C VAL A 266 19.23 -7.18 10.10
N TYR A 267 18.40 -7.82 9.28
CA TYR A 267 17.13 -8.37 9.72
C TYR A 267 17.20 -9.89 9.77
N TYR A 268 16.30 -10.49 10.52
CA TYR A 268 16.23 -11.92 10.73
C TYR A 268 14.93 -12.46 10.17
N GLU A 269 15.01 -13.57 9.47
CA GLU A 269 13.87 -14.26 8.88
C GLU A 269 13.88 -15.72 9.31
N ASN A 270 12.71 -16.26 9.62
CA ASN A 270 12.48 -17.69 9.68
C ASN A 270 11.61 -18.11 8.49
N PRO A 271 12.19 -18.67 7.41
CA PRO A 271 11.45 -19.06 6.21
C PRO A 271 10.40 -20.15 6.48
N HIS A 272 10.54 -20.90 7.57
CA HIS A 272 9.60 -21.96 7.92
C HIS A 272 8.33 -21.41 8.57
N SER A 273 8.45 -20.43 9.47
CA SER A 273 7.29 -19.75 10.09
C SER A 273 6.81 -18.53 9.29
N GLY A 274 7.65 -18.00 8.39
CA GLY A 274 7.44 -16.73 7.69
C GLY A 274 7.58 -15.50 8.59
N GLU A 275 8.16 -15.65 9.79
CA GLU A 275 8.40 -14.56 10.72
C GLU A 275 9.63 -13.75 10.28
N GLN A 276 9.53 -12.43 10.37
CA GLN A 276 10.62 -11.50 10.11
C GLN A 276 10.72 -10.50 11.25
N THR A 277 11.94 -10.20 11.70
CA THR A 277 12.20 -9.29 12.81
C THR A 277 13.52 -8.54 12.59
N TRP A 278 13.59 -7.29 13.04
CA TRP A 278 14.83 -6.53 13.11
C TRP A 278 15.59 -6.78 14.43
N ILE A 279 14.93 -7.42 15.40
CA ILE A 279 15.50 -7.76 16.71
C ILE A 279 16.03 -9.18 16.63
N LYS A 280 17.30 -9.38 16.99
CA LYS A 280 17.95 -10.69 16.98
C LYS A 280 17.14 -11.71 17.81
N PRO A 281 16.66 -12.79 17.19
CA PRO A 281 16.00 -13.86 17.91
C PRO A 281 16.98 -14.49 18.91
N THR A 282 16.56 -14.60 20.16
CA THR A 282 17.27 -15.34 21.19
C THR A 282 16.58 -16.67 21.43
N CYS A 283 17.36 -17.70 21.75
CA CYS A 283 16.83 -18.99 22.20
C CYS A 283 15.95 -18.86 23.45
#